data_AF-A0A564ZKU7-F1
#
_entry.id   AF-A0A564ZKU7-F1
#
_cell.length_a   1.000
_cell.length_b   1.000
_cell.length_c   1.000
_cell.angle_alpha   90.00
_cell.angle_beta   90.00
_cell.angle_gamma   90.00
#
_symmetry.space_group_name_H-M   'P 1'
#
loop_
_entity.id
_entity.type
_entity.pdbx_description
1 polymer ?
#
loop_
_entity_poly.entity_id
_entity_poly.type
_entity_poly.pdbx_seq_one_letter_code
_entity_poly.pdbx_strand_id
1 'polypeptide(L)'
;MKATQLLRRRIIYSAEAFAELVLWQMPKPVVGSTHDFKYRLVYVVRGACVLRYDNEVGKGDHRHMGGKESTYEFTTLEQLVADFQRDIARWNRENRDS
;
A
#
# COMPACT_ATOMS: atom_id res chain seq x y z
N MET A 1 14.94 -16.27 -13.13
CA MET A 1 14.18 -15.08 -13.54
C MET A 1 14.33 -14.00 -12.48
N LYS A 2 14.32 -12.73 -12.89
CA LYS A 2 14.47 -11.56 -11.99
C LYS A 2 13.09 -10.93 -11.73
N ALA A 3 12.98 -10.14 -10.68
CA ALA A 3 11.78 -9.34 -10.43
C ALA A 3 11.62 -8.23 -11.48
N THR A 4 10.39 -7.96 -11.89
CA THR A 4 10.03 -6.90 -12.85
C THR A 4 9.28 -5.79 -12.11
N GLN A 5 9.79 -4.56 -12.14
CA GLN A 5 9.05 -3.43 -11.57
C GLN A 5 7.88 -3.07 -12.50
N LEU A 6 6.66 -3.17 -11.98
CA LEU A 6 5.44 -2.86 -12.73
C LEU A 6 5.05 -1.39 -12.55
N LEU A 7 5.18 -0.87 -11.33
CA LEU A 7 4.79 0.48 -10.99
C LEU A 7 5.77 1.07 -9.98
N ARG A 8 6.19 2.31 -10.21
CA ARG A 8 6.78 3.18 -9.20
C ARG A 8 6.28 4.58 -9.44
N ARG A 9 5.30 5.01 -8.65
CA ARG A 9 4.61 6.29 -8.85
C ARG A 9 4.45 7.02 -7.53
N ARG A 10 4.73 8.33 -7.55
CA ARG A 10 4.36 9.25 -6.49
C ARG A 10 3.20 10.13 -6.98
N ILE A 11 2.20 10.31 -6.12
CA ILE A 11 1.02 11.14 -6.38
C ILE A 11 0.97 12.20 -5.29
N ILE A 12 1.11 13.46 -5.67
CA ILE A 12 1.01 14.60 -4.74
C ILE A 12 -0.45 14.98 -4.60
N TYR A 13 -0.96 15.01 -3.36
CA TYR A 13 -2.34 15.42 -3.06
C TYR A 13 -2.39 16.86 -2.55
N SER A 14 -1.37 17.30 -1.80
CA SER A 14 -1.22 18.67 -1.31
C SER A 14 0.25 18.97 -0.99
N ALA A 15 0.55 20.17 -0.48
CA ALA A 15 1.88 20.51 0.02
C ALA A 15 2.38 19.58 1.14
N GLU A 16 1.45 18.99 1.90
CA GLU A 16 1.76 18.16 3.07
C GLU A 16 1.40 16.68 2.87
N ALA A 17 0.76 16.31 1.76
CA ALA A 17 0.25 14.96 1.54
C ALA A 17 0.64 14.37 0.20
N PHE A 18 1.14 13.13 0.21
CA PHE A 18 1.43 12.36 -0.99
C PHE A 18 1.22 10.87 -0.77
N ALA A 19 0.94 10.16 -1.86
CA ALA A 19 1.01 8.71 -1.90
C ALA A 19 2.21 8.23 -2.73
N GLU A 20 2.81 7.13 -2.34
CA GLU A 20 3.82 6.43 -3.13
C GLU A 20 3.43 4.97 -3.31
N LEU A 21 3.36 4.52 -4.55
CA LEU A 21 2.97 3.18 -4.95
C LEU A 21 4.14 2.52 -5.64
N VAL A 22 4.60 1.39 -5.10
CA VAL A 22 5.65 0.58 -5.70
C VAL A 22 5.21 -0.86 -5.78
N LEU A 23 5.16 -1.42 -6.98
CA LEU A 23 4.71 -2.77 -7.28
C LEU A 23 5.73 -3.49 -8.15
N TRP A 24 5.99 -4.74 -7.83
CA TRP A 24 6.85 -5.64 -8.59
C TRP A 24 6.13 -6.97 -8.85
N GLN A 25 6.37 -7.53 -10.03
CA GLN A 25 6.12 -8.94 -10.29
C GLN A 25 7.37 -9.73 -9.94
N MET A 26 7.20 -10.74 -9.11
CA MET A 26 8.25 -11.61 -8.60
C MET A 26 8.24 -12.93 -9.40
N PRO A 27 9.39 -13.58 -9.58
CA PRO A 27 9.45 -14.89 -10.24
C PRO A 27 8.81 -16.02 -9.42
N LYS A 28 8.58 -15.78 -8.12
CA LYS A 28 7.91 -16.68 -7.18
C LYS A 28 7.17 -15.84 -6.14
N PRO A 29 6.07 -16.36 -5.55
CA PRO A 29 5.38 -15.68 -4.46
C PRO A 29 6.33 -15.27 -3.32
N VAL A 30 6.06 -14.10 -2.75
CA VAL A 30 6.69 -13.70 -1.49
C VAL A 30 6.22 -14.66 -0.40
N VAL A 31 7.12 -15.11 0.48
CA VAL A 31 6.74 -15.98 1.60
C VAL A 31 5.65 -15.31 2.42
N GLY A 32 4.50 -15.99 2.57
CA GLY A 32 3.31 -15.47 3.23
C GLY A 32 2.21 -14.99 2.29
N SER A 33 2.51 -14.74 1.00
CA SER A 33 1.53 -14.38 -0.03
C SER A 33 1.24 -15.56 -0.96
N THR A 34 0.03 -15.60 -1.51
CA THR A 34 -0.44 -16.63 -2.46
C THR A 34 -0.29 -16.21 -3.93
N HIS A 35 0.23 -15.01 -4.19
CA HIS A 35 0.43 -14.41 -5.50
C HIS A 35 1.89 -14.02 -5.74
N ASP A 36 2.24 -13.75 -6.99
CA ASP A 36 3.59 -13.40 -7.44
C ASP A 36 3.90 -11.90 -7.35
N PHE A 37 3.03 -11.09 -6.76
CA PHE A 37 3.31 -9.66 -6.57
C PHE A 37 3.99 -9.33 -5.24
N LYS A 38 4.93 -8.39 -5.29
CA LYS A 38 5.44 -7.67 -4.12
C LYS A 38 5.00 -6.22 -4.22
N TYR A 39 4.49 -5.63 -3.14
CA TYR A 39 4.01 -4.27 -3.17
C TYR A 39 4.29 -3.49 -1.88
N ARG A 40 4.35 -2.17 -2.04
CA ARG A 40 4.32 -1.19 -0.96
C ARG A 40 3.58 0.05 -1.46
N LEU A 41 2.40 0.30 -0.89
CA LEU A 41 1.62 1.51 -1.13
C LEU A 41 1.58 2.28 0.19
N VAL A 42 2.00 3.54 0.19
CA VAL A 42 2.05 4.38 1.40
C VAL A 42 1.35 5.69 1.15
N TYR A 43 0.61 6.18 2.14
CA TYR A 43 0.06 7.53 2.17
C TYR A 43 0.68 8.28 3.34
N VAL A 44 1.31 9.40 3.02
CA VAL A 44 2.04 10.23 3.97
C VAL A 44 1.35 11.58 4.07
N VAL A 45 1.08 12.01 5.31
CA VAL A 45 0.50 13.32 5.64
C VAL A 45 1.38 13.96 6.70
N ARG A 46 1.83 15.20 6.45
CA ARG A 46 2.74 15.96 7.33
C ARG A 46 3.97 15.16 7.77
N GLY A 47 4.53 14.38 6.86
CA GLY A 47 5.70 13.52 7.11
C GLY A 47 5.40 12.21 7.83
N ALA A 48 4.18 11.96 8.30
CA ALA A 48 3.78 10.71 8.94
C ALA A 48 3.15 9.74 7.93
N CYS A 49 3.60 8.47 7.93
CA CYS A 49 2.97 7.41 7.16
C CYS A 49 1.68 6.96 7.86
N VAL A 50 0.54 7.46 7.39
CA VAL A 50 -0.77 7.26 8.03
C VAL A 50 -1.50 6.02 7.51
N LEU A 51 -1.20 5.62 6.28
CA LEU A 51 -1.68 4.37 5.66
C LEU A 51 -0.52 3.64 4.98
N ARG A 52 -0.47 2.32 5.13
CA ARG A 52 0.44 1.46 4.37
C ARG A 52 -0.25 0.16 4.00
N TYR A 53 -0.02 -0.31 2.78
CA TYR A 53 -0.32 -1.66 2.35
C TYR A 53 0.98 -2.29 1.87
N ASP A 54 1.35 -3.43 2.44
CA ASP A 54 2.52 -4.20 2.03
C ASP A 54 2.36 -5.69 2.33
N ASN A 55 3.22 -6.49 1.71
CA ASN A 55 3.29 -7.92 1.93
C ASN A 55 4.65 -8.33 2.47
N GLU A 56 4.90 -7.97 3.72
CA GLU A 56 6.15 -8.25 4.43
C GLU A 56 6.45 -9.75 4.43
N VAL A 57 7.71 -10.09 4.16
CA VAL A 57 8.18 -11.47 4.07
C VAL A 57 7.88 -12.20 5.37
N GLY A 58 7.13 -13.30 5.29
CA GLY A 58 6.76 -14.12 6.44
C GLY A 58 5.44 -13.73 7.11
N LYS A 59 4.91 -12.52 6.88
CA LYS A 59 3.59 -12.11 7.37
C LYS A 59 2.49 -12.27 6.32
N GLY A 60 2.84 -12.07 5.05
CA GLY A 60 1.87 -11.96 3.98
C GLY A 60 1.22 -10.58 3.93
N ASP A 61 0.09 -10.53 3.24
CA ASP A 61 -0.61 -9.30 2.87
C ASP A 61 -1.28 -8.64 4.07
N HIS A 62 -0.94 -7.38 4.33
CA HIS A 62 -1.51 -6.63 5.43
C HIS A 62 -1.55 -5.12 5.15
N ARG A 63 -2.28 -4.41 6.00
CA ARG A 63 -2.37 -2.96 5.97
C ARG A 63 -2.17 -2.36 7.36
N HIS A 64 -1.70 -1.12 7.36
CA HIS A 64 -1.55 -0.27 8.52
C HIS A 64 -2.43 0.95 8.33
N MET A 65 -3.26 1.28 9.33
CA MET A 65 -4.06 2.50 9.35
C MET A 65 -4.02 3.11 10.74
N GLY A 66 -3.51 4.35 10.86
CA GLY A 66 -3.42 5.04 12.14
C GLY A 66 -2.66 4.27 13.22
N GLY A 67 -1.59 3.56 12.81
CA GLY A 67 -0.78 2.73 13.72
C GLY A 67 -1.35 1.35 14.06
N LYS A 68 -2.51 0.96 13.51
CA LYS A 68 -3.07 -0.39 13.67
C LYS A 68 -2.79 -1.25 12.46
N GLU A 69 -2.19 -2.42 12.69
CA GLU A 69 -1.95 -3.45 11.68
C GLU A 69 -3.16 -4.40 11.60
N SER A 70 -3.55 -4.80 10.39
CA SER A 70 -4.57 -5.83 10.15
C SER A 70 -4.26 -6.60 8.86
N THR A 71 -4.60 -7.89 8.81
CA THR A 71 -4.53 -8.69 7.57
C THR A 71 -5.29 -8.03 6.43
N TYR A 72 -4.77 -8.16 5.22
CA TYR A 72 -5.39 -7.71 3.99
C TYR A 72 -5.57 -8.91 3.05
N GLU A 73 -6.79 -9.12 2.57
CA GLU A 73 -7.07 -10.21 1.63
C GLU A 73 -6.81 -9.72 0.21
N PHE A 74 -5.65 -10.08 -0.33
CA PHE A 74 -5.30 -9.75 -1.71
C PHE A 74 -6.18 -10.51 -2.70
N THR A 75 -6.70 -9.80 -3.72
CA THR A 75 -7.46 -10.40 -4.82
C THR A 75 -6.82 -10.06 -6.17
N THR A 76 -6.81 -8.77 -6.55
CA THR A 76 -6.16 -8.28 -7.77
C THR A 76 -5.39 -6.98 -7.51
N LEU A 77 -4.51 -6.61 -8.45
CA LEU A 77 -3.79 -5.33 -8.39
C LEU A 77 -4.73 -4.13 -8.47
N GLU A 78 -5.80 -4.23 -9.26
CA GLU A 78 -6.83 -3.20 -9.40
C GLU A 78 -7.57 -3.01 -8.07
N GLN A 79 -7.94 -4.12 -7.41
CA GLN A 79 -8.61 -4.06 -6.10
C GLN A 79 -7.69 -3.49 -5.02
N LEU A 80 -6.40 -3.88 -5.01
CA LEU A 80 -5.38 -3.31 -4.12
C LEU A 80 -5.31 -1.78 -4.25
N VAL A 81 -5.25 -1.26 -5.47
CA VAL A 81 -5.19 0.19 -5.71
C VAL A 81 -6.51 0.86 -5.31
N ALA A 82 -7.66 0.26 -5.64
CA ALA A 82 -8.97 0.80 -5.31
C ALA A 82 -9.21 0.86 -3.78
N ASP A 83 -8.83 -0.20 -3.07
CA ASP A 83 -8.91 -0.27 -1.61
C ASP A 83 -8.01 0.78 -0.95
N PHE A 84 -6.79 0.93 -1.44
CA PHE A 84 -5.85 1.92 -0.95
C PHE A 84 -6.37 3.35 -1.15
N GLN A 85 -6.91 3.67 -2.33
CA GLN A 85 -7.52 4.98 -2.60
C GLN A 85 -8.75 5.25 -1.73
N ARG A 86 -9.60 4.24 -1.50
CA ARG A 86 -10.75 4.35 -0.60
C ARG A 86 -10.31 4.67 0.82
N ASP A 87 -9.25 4.01 1.30
CA ASP A 87 -8.72 4.23 2.64
C ASP A 87 -8.03 5.60 2.76
N ILE A 88 -7.38 6.12 1.71
CA ILE A 88 -6.92 7.53 1.65
C ILE A 88 -8.10 8.50 1.81
N ALA A 89 -9.16 8.31 1.02
CA ALA A 89 -10.34 9.17 1.08
C ALA A 89 -11.00 9.13 2.47
N ARG A 90 -11.05 7.94 3.08
CA ARG A 90 -11.50 7.75 4.46
C ARG A 90 -10.62 8.51 5.46
N TRP A 91 -9.30 8.33 5.40
CA TRP A 91 -8.36 9.02 6.29
C TRP A 91 -8.54 10.54 6.22
N ASN A 92 -8.59 11.09 5.01
CA ASN A 92 -8.76 12.53 4.78
C ASN A 92 -10.12 13.06 5.23
N ARG A 93 -11.15 12.20 5.33
CA ARG A 93 -12.45 12.60 5.91
C ARG A 93 -12.40 12.58 7.44
N GLU A 94 -11.77 11.57 8.02
CA GLU A 94 -11.76 11.33 9.48
C GLU A 94 -10.71 12.18 10.22
N ASN A 95 -9.70 12.70 9.52
CA ASN A 95 -8.56 13.42 10.12
C ASN A 95 -8.38 14.82 9.50
N ARG A 96 -9.46 15.51 9.13
CA ARG A 96 -9.40 16.83 8.48
C ARG A 96 -8.70 17.91 9.32
N ASP A 97 -8.77 17.77 10.64
CA ASP A 97 -8.26 18.74 11.60
C ASP A 97 -6.97 18.28 12.30
N SER A 98 -6.45 17.10 11.94
CA SER A 98 -5.16 16.59 12.43
C SER A 98 -3.99 17.21 11.72
#